data_AF-A0A3D4DN88-F1
#
_entry.id   AF-A0A3D4DN88-F1
#
_cell.length_a   1.000
_cell.length_b   1.000
_cell.length_c   1.000
_cell.angle_alpha   90.00
_cell.angle_beta   90.00
_cell.angle_gamma   90.00
#
_symmetry.space_group_name_H-M   'P 1'
#
loop_
_entity.id
_entity.type
_entity.pdbx_description
1 polymer ?
#
loop_
_entity_poly.entity_id
_entity_poly.type
_entity_poly.pdbx_seq_one_letter_code
_entity_poly.pdbx_strand_id
1 'polypeptide(L)'
;MRDFFIKSFESLIAIIIIISAVGTVIAGFATMFSEGFFQGIAVLIFGALYTVVLGGGLYLAFGIYHNTKRTADAVERMAQK
;
A
#
# COMPACT_ATOMS: atom_id res chain seq x y z
N MET A 1 19.16 -2.38 13.34
CA MET A 1 17.90 -1.67 13.62
C MET A 1 17.19 -1.19 12.36
N ARG A 2 17.87 -0.55 11.40
CA ARG A 2 17.28 -0.13 10.11
C ARG A 2 16.49 -1.22 9.39
N ASP A 3 17.09 -2.39 9.22
CA ASP A 3 16.46 -3.47 8.42
C ASP A 3 15.23 -4.07 9.10
N PHE A 4 15.15 -3.98 10.43
CA PHE A 4 13.94 -4.33 11.18
C PHE A 4 12.82 -3.34 10.86
N PHE A 5 13.06 -2.03 11.00
CA PHE A 5 12.05 -1.02 10.69
C PHE A 5 11.58 -1.11 9.25
N ILE A 6 12.49 -1.29 8.29
CA ILE A 6 12.13 -1.38 6.88
C ILE A 6 11.18 -2.56 6.64
N LYS A 7 11.56 -3.75 7.11
CA LYS A 7 10.75 -4.96 6.96
C LYS A 7 9.42 -4.84 7.69
N SER A 8 9.39 -4.22 8.87
CA SER A 8 8.16 -3.99 9.63
C SER A 8 7.21 -3.04 8.89
N PHE A 9 7.69 -1.93 8.33
CA PHE A 9 6.87 -1.01 7.55
C PHE A 9 6.37 -1.64 6.25
N GLU A 10 7.22 -2.36 5.53
CA GLU A 10 6.83 -3.11 4.33
C GLU A 10 5.75 -4.16 4.66
N SER A 11 5.92 -4.89 5.76
CA SER A 11 4.93 -5.89 6.23
C SER A 11 3.62 -5.22 6.65
N LEU A 12 3.68 -4.06 7.31
CA LEU A 12 2.50 -3.31 7.71
C LEU A 12 1.71 -2.82 6.49
N ILE A 13 2.40 -2.27 5.48
CA ILE A 13 1.77 -1.85 4.22
C ILE A 13 1.12 -3.06 3.54
N ALA A 14 1.81 -4.21 3.49
CA ALA A 14 1.26 -5.43 2.92
C ALA A 14 -0.02 -5.88 3.65
N ILE A 15 -0.03 -5.87 4.99
CA ILE A 15 -1.20 -6.21 5.80
C ILE A 15 -2.37 -5.28 5.48
N ILE A 16 -2.13 -3.97 5.40
CA ILE A 16 -3.19 -2.99 5.07
C ILE A 16 -3.78 -3.28 3.68
N ILE A 17 -2.95 -3.59 2.70
CA ILE A 17 -3.40 -3.91 1.33
C ILE A 17 -4.23 -5.20 1.33
N ILE A 18 -3.77 -6.24 2.03
CA ILE A 18 -4.49 -7.52 2.12
C ILE A 18 -5.86 -7.31 2.78
N ILE A 19 -5.92 -6.59 3.90
CA ILE A 19 -7.18 -6.29 4.58
C ILE A 19 -8.10 -5.49 3.67
N SER A 20 -7.58 -4.48 2.97
CA SER A 20 -8.37 -3.65 2.04
C SER A 20 -8.91 -4.45 0.87
N ALA A 21 -8.10 -5.36 0.31
CA ALA A 21 -8.50 -6.24 -0.79
C ALA A 21 -9.60 -7.21 -0.33
N VAL A 22 -9.40 -7.89 0.81
CA VAL A 22 -10.41 -8.80 1.38
C VAL A 22 -11.69 -8.05 1.71
N GLY A 23 -11.60 -6.88 2.33
CA GLY A 23 -12.74 -6.02 2.63
C GLY A 23 -13.50 -5.60 1.37
N THR A 24 -12.78 -5.24 0.29
CA THR A 24 -13.38 -4.92 -1.01
C THR A 24 -14.15 -6.09 -1.58
N VAL A 25 -13.58 -7.29 -1.56
CA VAL A 25 -14.24 -8.50 -2.08
C VAL A 25 -15.51 -8.79 -1.29
N ILE A 26 -15.44 -8.79 0.05
CA ILE A 26 -16.59 -9.01 0.92
C ILE A 26 -17.68 -7.97 0.68
N ALA A 27 -17.31 -6.68 0.66
CA ALA A 27 -18.25 -5.59 0.43
C ALA A 27 -18.92 -5.68 -0.95
N GLY A 28 -18.15 -6.02 -1.99
CA GLY A 28 -18.66 -6.20 -3.33
C GLY A 28 -19.69 -7.32 -3.41
N PHE A 29 -19.37 -8.50 -2.88
CA PHE A 29 -20.32 -9.62 -2.83
C PHE A 29 -21.55 -9.29 -1.98
N ALA A 30 -21.38 -8.72 -0.78
CA ALA A 30 -22.50 -8.32 0.06
C ALA A 30 -23.45 -7.37 -0.68
N THR A 31 -22.90 -6.37 -1.38
CA THR A 31 -23.66 -5.40 -2.17
C THR A 31 -24.42 -6.06 -3.33
N MET A 32 -23.84 -7.10 -3.97
CA MET A 32 -24.55 -7.84 -5.03
C MET A 32 -25.84 -8.48 -4.52
N PHE A 33 -25.84 -8.98 -3.28
CA PHE A 33 -27.00 -9.64 -2.69
C PHE A 33 -27.97 -8.69 -2.00
N SER A 34 -27.54 -7.49 -1.60
CA SER A 34 -28.39 -6.51 -0.89
C SER A 34 -28.94 -5.39 -1.78
N GLU A 35 -28.11 -4.77 -2.62
CA GLU A 35 -28.45 -3.56 -3.39
C GLU A 35 -28.60 -3.84 -4.88
N GLY A 36 -27.89 -4.85 -5.39
CA GLY A 36 -27.98 -5.29 -6.78
C GLY A 36 -26.64 -5.69 -7.38
N PHE A 37 -26.70 -6.57 -8.37
CA PHE A 37 -25.54 -7.17 -9.00
C PHE A 37 -24.57 -6.14 -9.59
N PHE A 38 -25.07 -5.16 -10.35
CA PHE A 38 -24.24 -4.14 -10.99
C PHE A 38 -23.59 -3.19 -9.98
N GLN A 39 -24.29 -2.86 -8.89
CA GLN A 39 -23.75 -2.06 -7.80
C GLN A 39 -22.59 -2.80 -7.12
N GLY A 40 -22.74 -4.10 -6.88
CA GLY A 40 -21.64 -4.91 -6.34
C GLY A 40 -20.45 -5.01 -7.28
N ILE A 41 -20.66 -5.11 -8.60
CA ILE A 41 -19.56 -5.01 -9.59
C ILE A 41 -18.85 -3.66 -9.48
N ALA A 42 -19.60 -2.56 -9.38
CA ALA A 42 -19.01 -1.23 -9.23
C ALA A 42 -18.15 -1.14 -7.97
N VAL A 43 -18.62 -1.67 -6.83
CA VAL A 43 -17.85 -1.74 -5.58
C VAL A 43 -16.54 -2.51 -5.76
N LEU A 44 -16.57 -3.67 -6.44
CA LEU A 44 -15.35 -4.45 -6.71
C LEU A 44 -14.35 -3.67 -7.57
N ILE A 45 -14.81 -3.02 -8.63
CA ILE A 45 -13.94 -2.26 -9.54
C ILE A 45 -13.32 -1.07 -8.82
N PHE A 46 -14.15 -0.21 -8.19
CA PHE A 46 -13.67 0.99 -7.53
C PHE A 46 -12.87 0.69 -6.26
N GLY A 47 -13.25 -0.34 -5.50
CA GLY A 47 -12.49 -0.78 -4.32
C GLY A 47 -11.14 -1.38 -4.69
N ALA A 48 -11.06 -2.14 -5.79
CA ALA A 48 -9.78 -2.65 -6.29
C ALA A 48 -8.88 -1.51 -6.76
N LEU A 49 -9.41 -0.56 -7.54
CA LEU A 49 -8.68 0.64 -7.96
C LEU A 49 -8.19 1.45 -6.76
N TYR A 50 -9.04 1.66 -5.76
CA TYR A 50 -8.68 2.34 -4.52
C TYR A 50 -7.55 1.61 -3.79
N THR A 51 -7.64 0.29 -3.66
CA THR A 51 -6.60 -0.53 -3.02
C THR A 51 -5.26 -0.41 -3.74
N VAL A 52 -5.26 -0.42 -5.08
CA VAL A 52 -4.05 -0.25 -5.89
C VAL A 52 -3.44 1.13 -5.71
N VAL A 53 -4.26 2.19 -5.78
CA VAL A 53 -3.78 3.57 -5.63
C VAL A 53 -3.24 3.81 -4.22
N LEU A 54 -3.98 3.38 -3.20
CA LEU A 54 -3.57 3.49 -1.81
C LEU A 54 -2.28 2.70 -1.54
N GLY A 55 -2.27 1.41 -1.86
CA GLY A 55 -1.13 0.52 -1.64
C GLY A 55 0.10 0.95 -2.42
N GLY A 56 -0.08 1.28 -3.71
CA GLY A 56 0.98 1.81 -4.57
C GLY A 56 1.54 3.13 -4.04
N GLY A 57 0.68 4.05 -3.58
CA GLY A 57 1.09 5.31 -2.97
C GLY A 57 1.90 5.12 -1.69
N LEU A 58 1.48 4.20 -0.82
CA LEU A 58 2.19 3.87 0.42
C LEU A 58 3.59 3.29 0.12
N TYR A 59 3.68 2.33 -0.81
CA TYR A 59 4.97 1.77 -1.22
C TYR A 59 5.86 2.81 -1.90
N LEU A 60 5.30 3.67 -2.75
CA LEU A 60 6.05 4.71 -3.43
C LEU A 60 6.63 5.72 -2.42
N ALA A 61 5.82 6.23 -1.50
CA ALA A 61 6.26 7.17 -0.48
C ALA A 61 7.36 6.57 0.41
N PHE A 62 7.16 5.32 0.84
CA PHE A 62 8.14 4.60 1.64
C PHE A 62 9.45 4.36 0.88
N GLY A 63 9.37 3.99 -0.39
CA GLY A 63 10.52 3.81 -1.27
C GLY A 63 11.29 5.11 -1.51
N ILE A 64 10.60 6.24 -1.74
CA ILE A 64 11.22 7.55 -1.89
C ILE A 64 11.98 7.93 -0.62
N TYR A 65 11.35 7.81 0.56
CA TYR A 65 12.00 8.12 1.84
C TYR A 65 13.29 7.33 2.01
N HIS A 66 13.25 6.01 1.76
CA HIS A 66 14.42 5.15 1.90
C HIS A 66 15.54 5.53 0.92
N ASN A 67 15.19 5.82 -0.33
CA ASN A 67 16.17 6.22 -1.34
C ASN A 67 16.82 7.56 -1.02
N THR A 68 16.02 8.56 -0.60
CA THR A 68 16.52 9.88 -0.20
C THR A 68 17.48 9.77 0.98
N LYS A 69 17.13 8.97 2.01
CA LYS A 69 18.00 8.73 3.16
C LYS A 69 19.32 8.08 2.76
N ARG A 70 19.28 7.04 1.92
CA ARG A 70 20.49 6.36 1.43
C ARG A 70 21.40 7.30 0.64
N THR A 71 20.83 8.21 -0.15
CA THR A 71 21.60 9.23 -0.87
C THR A 71 22.25 10.22 0.10
N ALA A 72 21.52 10.69 1.11
CA ALA A 72 22.10 11.57 2.14
C ALA A 72 23.28 10.91 2.87
N ASP A 73 23.11 9.66 3.33
CA ASP A 73 24.17 8.89 3.99
C ASP A 73 25.41 8.72 3.07
N ALA A 74 25.21 8.55 1.76
CA ALA A 74 26.30 8.41 0.80
C ALA A 74 27.04 9.74 0.57
N VAL A 75 26.31 10.86 0.51
CA VAL A 75 26.89 12.20 0.36
C VAL A 75 27.73 12.58 1.59
N GLU A 76 27.23 12.32 2.80
CA GLU A 76 27.99 12.57 4.03
C GLU A 76 29.32 11.79 4.06
N ARG A 77 29.32 10.52 3.62
CA ARG A 77 30.55 9.72 3.53
C ARG A 77 31.53 10.22 2.48
N MET A 78 31.05 10.84 1.41
CA MET A 78 31.92 11.45 0.40
C MET A 78 32.52 12.76 0.92
N ALA A 79 31.77 13.55 1.69
CA ALA A 79 32.23 14.81 2.28
C ALA A 79 33.19 14.62 3.47
N GLN A 80 33.21 13.44 4.08
CA GLN A 80 34.15 13.08 5.16
C GLN A 80 35.50 12.55 4.65
N LYS A 81 35.71 12.47 3.32
CA LYS A 81 37.01 12.20 2.70
C LYS A 81 37.67 13.50 2.28
#